data_AF-A0A1B8ZIU7-F1
#
_entry.id   AF-A0A1B8ZIU7-F1
#
_cell.length_a   1.000
_cell.length_b   1.000
_cell.length_c   1.000
_cell.angle_alpha   90.00
_cell.angle_beta   90.00
_cell.angle_gamma   90.00
#
_symmetry.space_group_name_H-M   'P 1'
#
loop_
_entity.id
_entity.type
_entity.pdbx_description
1 polymer ?
#
loop_
_entity_poly.entity_id
_entity_poly.type
_entity_poly.pdbx_seq_one_letter_code
_entity_poly.pdbx_strand_id
1 'polypeptide(L)'
;MKKTCLLFVLLLSISFYSQTKLIAFKSHSGASSHFANAVSEDLFTTNLSNLGAIPQKFVKDAKLDSVIILNDEESILVTSAADKIILKNATREWVPGRETVRNHSLFSKKNIDSVKQVLKKQYHFVNDMDSVVFIEYDKQSKTYKEIKPVKEKKEKEKKQKTPGGLLLGILLISGVSGFYTWKKNKKDHGQ
;
A
#
# COMPACT_ATOMS: atom_id res chain seq x y z
N MET A 1 -15.67 65.41 -3.72
CA MET A 1 -15.94 64.91 -5.08
C MET A 1 -14.68 64.55 -5.86
N LYS A 2 -13.65 65.41 -5.95
CA LYS A 2 -12.40 65.08 -6.66
C LYS A 2 -11.61 63.90 -6.04
N LYS A 3 -11.49 63.86 -4.71
CA LYS A 3 -10.77 62.79 -3.97
C LYS A 3 -11.47 61.42 -4.01
N THR A 4 -12.81 61.41 -4.00
CA THR A 4 -13.62 60.19 -4.12
C THR A 4 -13.55 59.59 -5.53
N CYS A 5 -13.47 60.44 -6.56
CA CYS A 5 -13.26 60.00 -7.93
C CYS A 5 -11.86 59.34 -8.11
N LEU A 6 -10.83 59.92 -7.49
CA LEU A 6 -9.46 59.40 -7.55
C LEU A 6 -9.32 58.00 -6.91
N LEU A 7 -10.01 57.76 -5.79
CA LEU A 7 -10.01 56.46 -5.11
C LEU A 7 -10.74 55.38 -5.92
N PHE A 8 -11.80 55.77 -6.64
CA PHE A 8 -12.51 54.87 -7.55
C PHE A 8 -11.63 54.47 -8.76
N VAL A 9 -10.89 55.43 -9.33
CA VAL A 9 -9.92 55.17 -10.41
C VAL A 9 -8.79 54.24 -9.94
N LEU A 10 -8.30 54.41 -8.71
CA LEU A 10 -7.27 53.53 -8.14
C LEU A 10 -7.77 52.09 -8.00
N LEU A 11 -9.00 51.90 -7.51
CA LEU A 11 -9.61 50.55 -7.36
C LEU A 11 -9.86 49.88 -8.72
N LEU A 12 -10.23 50.64 -9.74
CA LEU A 12 -10.40 50.14 -11.11
C LEU A 12 -9.09 49.64 -11.73
N SER A 13 -7.94 50.25 -11.39
CA SER A 13 -6.64 49.88 -11.96
C SER A 13 -6.15 48.48 -11.54
N ILE A 14 -6.60 47.97 -10.40
CA ILE A 14 -6.19 46.66 -9.86
C ILE A 14 -6.88 45.50 -10.62
N SER A 15 -8.04 45.75 -11.22
CA SER A 15 -8.85 44.75 -11.92
C SER A 15 -8.34 44.38 -13.32
N PHE A 16 -7.33 45.07 -13.85
CA PHE A 16 -6.82 44.85 -15.21
C PHE A 16 -5.62 43.89 -15.31
N TYR A 17 -5.13 43.34 -14.19
CA TYR A 17 -4.07 42.33 -14.20
C TYR A 17 -4.64 40.91 -14.27
N SER A 18 -5.29 40.58 -15.38
CA SER A 18 -5.60 39.18 -15.71
C SER A 18 -4.37 38.57 -16.39
N GLN A 19 -3.53 37.85 -15.64
CA GLN A 19 -2.44 37.10 -16.27
C GLN A 19 -3.04 36.03 -17.18
N THR A 20 -2.59 35.98 -18.44
CA THR A 20 -2.97 34.87 -19.31
C THR A 20 -2.37 33.58 -18.77
N LYS A 21 -3.03 32.43 -19.00
CA LYS A 21 -2.52 31.12 -18.57
C LYS A 21 -1.06 30.88 -19.01
N LEU A 22 -0.67 31.43 -20.17
CA LEU A 22 0.69 31.36 -20.69
C LEU A 22 1.70 32.13 -19.83
N ILE A 23 1.35 33.33 -19.36
CA ILE A 23 2.22 34.15 -18.51
C ILE A 23 2.39 33.49 -17.14
N ALA A 24 1.31 32.95 -16.56
CA ALA A 24 1.36 32.21 -15.31
C ALA A 24 2.21 30.93 -15.42
N PHE A 25 2.10 30.19 -16.52
CA PHE A 25 2.94 29.02 -16.76
C PHE A 25 4.43 29.40 -16.85
N LYS A 26 4.74 30.52 -17.52
CA LYS A 26 6.11 31.03 -17.64
C LYS A 26 6.67 31.56 -16.31
N SER A 27 5.85 32.24 -15.50
CA SER A 27 6.29 32.75 -14.20
C SER A 27 6.57 31.63 -13.18
N HIS A 28 5.90 30.49 -13.32
CA HIS A 28 6.17 29.27 -12.54
C HIS A 28 7.25 28.36 -13.16
N SER A 29 8.21 28.96 -13.88
CA SER A 29 9.36 28.26 -14.52
C SER A 29 8.99 27.28 -15.64
N GLY A 30 7.78 27.34 -16.17
CA GLY A 30 7.37 26.59 -17.35
C GLY A 30 7.98 27.16 -18.64
N ALA A 31 8.57 26.32 -19.47
CA ALA A 31 9.07 26.73 -20.78
C ALA A 31 7.93 26.81 -21.80
N SER A 32 7.77 27.96 -22.46
CA SER A 32 6.63 28.22 -23.36
C SER A 32 6.47 27.20 -24.49
N SER A 33 7.54 26.52 -24.89
CA SER A 33 7.52 25.39 -25.85
C SER A 33 6.62 24.23 -25.40
N HIS A 34 6.43 24.05 -24.10
CA HIS A 34 5.63 22.97 -23.51
C HIS A 34 4.25 23.43 -23.06
N PHE A 35 3.89 24.70 -23.25
CA PHE A 35 2.60 25.24 -22.79
C PHE A 35 1.42 24.60 -23.51
N ALA A 36 1.53 24.40 -24.83
CA ALA A 36 0.47 23.77 -25.62
C ALA A 36 0.15 22.36 -25.10
N ASN A 37 1.20 21.55 -24.86
CA ASN A 37 1.07 20.21 -24.31
C ASN A 37 0.52 20.24 -22.88
N ALA A 38 1.00 21.15 -22.02
CA ALA A 38 0.56 21.23 -20.64
C ALA A 38 -0.92 21.68 -20.49
N VAL A 39 -1.43 22.46 -21.45
CA VAL A 39 -2.85 22.84 -21.52
C VAL A 39 -3.70 21.74 -22.16
N SER A 40 -3.21 21.06 -23.20
CA SER A 40 -3.96 20.01 -23.90
C SER A 40 -4.01 18.69 -23.15
N GLU A 41 -2.95 18.34 -22.42
CA GLU A 41 -2.84 17.10 -21.64
C GLU A 41 -3.39 17.26 -20.21
N ASP A 42 -4.03 18.39 -19.90
CA ASP A 42 -4.75 18.62 -18.63
C ASP A 42 -3.86 18.36 -17.39
N LEU A 43 -2.54 18.60 -17.51
CA LEU A 43 -1.55 18.18 -16.50
C LEU A 43 -1.73 18.89 -15.15
N PHE A 44 -2.29 20.10 -15.16
CA PHE A 44 -2.63 20.89 -13.95
C PHE A 44 -4.06 20.67 -13.44
N THR A 45 -4.84 19.90 -14.19
CA THR A 45 -6.25 19.60 -14.01
C THR A 45 -6.45 18.09 -13.87
N THR A 46 -5.34 17.36 -13.70
CA THR A 46 -5.34 15.97 -13.28
C THR A 46 -6.34 15.83 -12.15
N ASN A 47 -7.25 14.89 -12.38
CA ASN A 47 -8.41 14.46 -11.60
C ASN A 47 -8.03 13.92 -10.20
N LEU A 48 -7.02 14.53 -9.56
CA LEU A 48 -6.45 14.23 -8.25
C LEU A 48 -7.02 15.15 -7.16
N SER A 49 -7.87 16.12 -7.53
CA SER A 49 -8.51 17.03 -6.60
C SER A 49 -9.73 16.35 -5.97
N ASN A 50 -9.56 15.76 -4.78
CA ASN A 50 -10.64 15.10 -4.04
C ASN A 50 -11.58 16.10 -3.31
N LEU A 51 -11.51 17.40 -3.63
CA LEU A 51 -12.11 18.55 -2.92
C LEU A 51 -13.65 18.53 -2.89
N GLY A 52 -14.25 17.53 -2.25
CA GLY A 52 -15.69 17.29 -2.19
C GLY A 52 -16.12 15.88 -2.56
N ALA A 53 -15.20 14.94 -2.83
CA ALA A 53 -15.55 13.55 -3.03
C ALA A 53 -16.12 12.98 -1.72
N ILE A 54 -17.39 12.55 -1.75
CA ILE A 54 -18.03 11.91 -0.60
C ILE A 54 -17.20 10.66 -0.27
N PRO A 55 -16.75 10.49 1.00
CA PRO A 55 -16.01 9.31 1.38
C PRO A 55 -16.86 8.08 1.10
N GLN A 56 -16.29 7.10 0.40
CA GLN A 56 -16.96 5.83 0.16
C GLN A 56 -17.34 5.21 1.51
N LYS A 57 -18.60 4.79 1.64
CA LYS A 57 -19.08 4.11 2.84
C LYS A 57 -18.47 2.71 2.85
N PHE A 58 -17.52 2.49 3.75
CA PHE A 58 -17.01 1.15 4.01
C PHE A 58 -17.90 0.46 5.04
N VAL A 59 -18.23 -0.81 4.78
CA VAL A 59 -18.88 -1.68 5.76
C VAL A 59 -17.88 -1.95 6.88
N LYS A 60 -18.10 -1.36 8.06
CA LYS A 60 -17.18 -1.41 9.22
C LYS A 60 -17.60 -2.41 10.30
N ASP A 61 -18.72 -3.09 10.11
CA ASP A 61 -19.31 -4.02 11.07
C ASP A 61 -19.38 -5.46 10.54
N ALA A 62 -18.91 -5.72 9.32
CA ALA A 62 -18.85 -7.06 8.77
C ALA A 62 -17.71 -7.85 9.39
N LYS A 63 -18.03 -9.05 9.84
CA LYS A 63 -17.10 -10.09 10.29
C LYS A 63 -17.15 -11.23 9.28
N LEU A 64 -15.99 -11.70 8.83
CA LEU A 64 -15.91 -12.89 7.98
C LEU A 64 -15.68 -14.10 8.86
N ASP A 65 -16.62 -15.04 8.92
CA ASP A 65 -16.48 -16.23 9.76
C ASP A 65 -15.84 -17.39 9.01
N SER A 66 -16.32 -17.66 7.79
CA SER A 66 -15.77 -18.72 6.97
C SER A 66 -15.88 -18.46 5.48
N VAL A 67 -15.00 -19.13 4.74
CA VAL A 67 -15.00 -19.16 3.27
C VAL A 67 -15.12 -20.61 2.86
N ILE A 68 -16.20 -20.95 2.15
CA ILE A 68 -16.47 -22.28 1.66
C ILE A 68 -16.17 -22.31 0.15
N ILE A 69 -15.10 -22.98 -0.23
CA ILE A 69 -14.67 -23.12 -1.63
C ILE A 69 -15.43 -24.30 -2.23
N LEU A 70 -16.24 -24.04 -3.25
CA LEU A 70 -17.01 -25.09 -3.95
C LEU A 70 -16.26 -25.61 -5.18
N ASN A 71 -15.52 -24.72 -5.84
CA ASN A 71 -14.66 -24.98 -6.99
C ASN A 71 -13.78 -23.74 -7.27
N ASP A 72 -12.99 -23.78 -8.34
CA ASP A 72 -12.07 -22.70 -8.73
C ASP A 72 -12.79 -21.41 -9.20
N GLU A 73 -14.10 -21.41 -9.36
CA GLU A 73 -14.88 -20.24 -9.81
C GLU A 73 -15.92 -19.81 -8.78
N GLU A 74 -16.32 -20.66 -7.84
CA GLU A 74 -17.43 -20.40 -6.94
C GLU A 74 -17.06 -20.69 -5.48
N SER A 75 -17.37 -19.73 -4.63
CA SER A 75 -17.16 -19.79 -3.19
C SER A 75 -18.33 -19.17 -2.46
N ILE A 76 -18.57 -19.60 -1.23
CA ILE A 76 -19.58 -19.02 -0.34
C ILE A 76 -18.86 -18.31 0.79
N LEU A 77 -19.09 -17.01 0.91
CA LEU A 77 -18.64 -16.22 2.06
C LEU A 77 -19.71 -16.29 3.14
N VAL A 78 -19.31 -16.63 4.35
CA VAL A 78 -20.17 -16.63 5.53
C VAL A 78 -19.74 -15.48 6.41
N THR A 79 -20.66 -14.53 6.61
CA THR A 79 -20.39 -13.29 7.30
C THR A 79 -21.41 -13.02 8.41
N SER A 80 -20.94 -12.45 9.52
CA SER A 80 -21.77 -12.04 10.66
C SER A 80 -21.57 -10.56 10.99
N ALA A 81 -22.52 -9.96 11.69
CA ALA A 81 -22.34 -8.62 12.23
C ALA A 81 -21.46 -8.70 13.48
N ALA A 82 -20.46 -7.83 13.58
CA ALA A 82 -19.84 -7.51 14.86
C ALA A 82 -20.89 -6.85 15.77
N ASP A 83 -20.85 -7.12 17.09
CA ASP A 83 -21.84 -6.82 18.16
C ASP A 83 -22.28 -5.34 18.35
N LYS A 84 -22.18 -4.50 17.34
CA LYS A 84 -22.74 -3.15 17.36
C LYS A 84 -24.25 -3.23 17.23
N ILE A 85 -24.91 -2.55 18.18
CA ILE A 85 -26.35 -2.28 18.23
C ILE A 85 -26.89 -2.11 16.81
N ILE A 86 -27.65 -3.11 16.36
CA ILE A 86 -28.30 -3.06 15.07
C ILE A 86 -29.43 -2.05 15.18
N LEU A 87 -29.20 -0.81 14.74
CA LEU A 87 -30.29 0.14 14.54
C LEU A 87 -31.25 -0.47 13.52
N LYS A 88 -32.42 -0.92 13.99
CA LYS A 88 -33.46 -1.60 13.20
C LYS A 88 -33.91 -0.83 11.95
N ASN A 89 -33.65 0.48 11.87
CA ASN A 89 -34.15 1.37 10.82
C ASN A 89 -33.04 2.05 10.00
N ALA A 90 -31.78 1.62 10.12
CA ALA A 90 -30.71 2.13 9.26
C ALA A 90 -30.66 1.32 7.95
N THR A 91 -30.76 1.99 6.80
CA THR A 91 -30.51 1.39 5.49
C THR A 91 -29.06 0.95 5.43
N ARG A 92 -28.81 -0.36 5.50
CA ARG A 92 -27.46 -0.93 5.38
C ARG A 92 -27.23 -1.37 3.94
N GLU A 93 -26.05 -1.06 3.43
CA GLU A 93 -25.59 -1.56 2.12
C GLU A 93 -25.22 -3.05 2.17
N TRP A 94 -25.04 -3.61 3.37
CA TRP A 94 -24.65 -4.99 3.60
C TRP A 94 -25.46 -5.64 4.74
N VAL A 95 -25.74 -6.93 4.62
CA VAL A 95 -26.49 -7.73 5.59
C VAL A 95 -25.69 -9.00 5.92
N PRO A 96 -25.62 -9.41 7.20
CA PRO A 96 -25.05 -10.69 7.61
C PRO A 96 -25.69 -11.87 6.89
N GLY A 97 -24.88 -12.83 6.47
CA GLY A 97 -25.41 -14.03 5.83
C GLY A 97 -24.40 -14.80 5.01
N ARG A 98 -24.94 -15.62 4.12
CA ARG A 98 -24.20 -16.40 3.14
C ARG A 98 -24.33 -15.77 1.77
N GLU A 99 -23.20 -15.43 1.18
CA GLU A 99 -23.16 -14.83 -0.15
C GLU A 99 -22.32 -15.70 -1.08
N THR A 100 -22.86 -16.00 -2.26
CA THR A 100 -22.15 -16.76 -3.29
C THR A 100 -21.34 -15.79 -4.14
N VAL A 101 -20.03 -15.95 -4.11
CA VAL A 101 -19.08 -15.18 -4.91
C VAL A 101 -18.61 -16.03 -6.07
N ARG A 102 -18.76 -15.48 -7.29
CA ARG A 102 -18.39 -16.14 -8.55
C ARG A 102 -17.24 -15.42 -9.24
N ASN A 103 -16.40 -16.17 -9.93
CA ASN A 103 -15.27 -15.73 -10.75
C ASN A 103 -14.31 -14.77 -10.02
N HIS A 104 -14.16 -14.96 -8.71
CA HIS A 104 -13.31 -14.11 -7.89
C HIS A 104 -11.98 -14.80 -7.59
N SER A 105 -10.91 -14.29 -8.22
CA SER A 105 -9.56 -14.87 -8.16
C SER A 105 -8.99 -15.03 -6.74
N LEU A 106 -9.51 -14.26 -5.78
CA LEU A 106 -9.10 -14.35 -4.38
C LEU A 106 -9.67 -15.58 -3.67
N PHE A 107 -10.91 -15.96 -3.98
CA PHE A 107 -11.63 -17.02 -3.25
C PHE A 107 -11.61 -18.37 -3.96
N SER A 108 -10.81 -18.47 -5.02
CA SER A 108 -10.51 -19.70 -5.75
C SER A 108 -9.11 -20.25 -5.50
N LYS A 109 -8.26 -19.53 -4.76
CA LYS A 109 -6.86 -19.90 -4.57
C LYS A 109 -6.66 -20.88 -3.42
N LYS A 110 -5.85 -21.91 -3.66
CA LYS A 110 -5.40 -22.91 -2.68
C LYS A 110 -4.42 -22.37 -1.62
N ASN A 111 -3.79 -21.21 -1.87
CA ASN A 111 -2.85 -20.60 -0.91
C ASN A 111 -3.59 -19.69 0.06
N ILE A 112 -4.08 -20.29 1.16
CA ILE A 112 -4.88 -19.62 2.18
C ILE A 112 -4.14 -18.45 2.84
N ASP A 113 -2.83 -18.56 3.05
CA ASP A 113 -2.05 -17.51 3.72
C ASP A 113 -1.96 -16.23 2.87
N SER A 114 -1.77 -16.39 1.56
CA SER A 114 -1.80 -15.28 0.61
C SER A 114 -3.19 -14.62 0.57
N VAL A 115 -4.25 -15.44 0.62
CA VAL A 115 -5.63 -14.95 0.65
C VAL A 115 -5.88 -14.13 1.91
N LYS A 116 -5.50 -14.64 3.09
CA LYS A 116 -5.61 -13.92 4.36
C LYS A 116 -4.86 -12.59 4.35
N GLN A 117 -3.67 -12.52 3.76
CA GLN A 117 -2.92 -11.27 3.62
C GLN A 117 -3.64 -10.23 2.76
N VAL A 118 -4.19 -10.66 1.62
CA VAL A 118 -4.96 -9.78 0.74
C VAL A 118 -6.24 -9.31 1.43
N LEU A 119 -6.97 -10.21 2.09
CA LEU A 119 -8.16 -9.86 2.86
C LEU A 119 -7.84 -8.84 3.96
N LYS A 120 -6.74 -9.04 4.71
CA LYS A 120 -6.31 -8.09 5.75
C LYS A 120 -5.93 -6.71 5.22
N LYS A 121 -5.35 -6.65 4.02
CA LYS A 121 -4.87 -5.40 3.41
C LYS A 121 -5.96 -4.63 2.68
N GLN A 122 -6.84 -5.34 1.98
CA GLN A 122 -7.81 -4.75 1.05
C GLN A 122 -9.23 -4.73 1.60
N TYR A 123 -9.54 -5.61 2.56
CA TYR A 123 -10.88 -5.72 3.14
C TYR A 123 -10.85 -5.30 4.61
N HIS A 124 -11.89 -4.61 5.05
CA HIS A 124 -11.98 -4.01 6.38
C HIS A 124 -12.85 -4.83 7.33
N PHE A 125 -12.70 -6.16 7.32
CA PHE A 125 -13.41 -7.03 8.26
C PHE A 125 -12.96 -6.75 9.70
N VAL A 126 -13.91 -6.87 10.64
CA VAL A 126 -13.66 -6.53 12.04
C VAL A 126 -12.76 -7.56 12.73
N ASN A 127 -12.85 -8.84 12.35
CA ASN A 127 -12.06 -9.91 12.94
C ASN A 127 -10.69 -10.06 12.29
N ASP A 128 -9.77 -10.71 13.02
CA ASP A 128 -8.49 -11.11 12.45
C ASP A 128 -8.71 -12.20 11.38
N MET A 129 -8.02 -12.08 10.25
CA MET A 129 -8.07 -13.07 9.16
C MET A 129 -7.53 -14.43 9.59
N ASP A 130 -6.71 -14.47 10.65
CA ASP A 130 -6.26 -15.74 11.23
C ASP A 130 -7.39 -16.54 11.88
N SER A 131 -8.47 -15.87 12.33
CA SER A 131 -9.67 -16.51 12.89
C SER A 131 -10.64 -17.07 11.84
N VAL A 132 -10.45 -16.70 10.56
CA VAL A 132 -11.32 -17.12 9.46
C VAL A 132 -11.04 -18.58 9.10
N VAL A 133 -12.09 -19.38 9.03
CA VAL A 133 -12.01 -20.80 8.67
C VAL A 133 -12.22 -20.98 7.17
N PHE A 134 -11.28 -21.65 6.51
CA PHE A 134 -11.38 -21.99 5.09
C PHE A 134 -11.79 -23.45 4.95
N ILE A 135 -12.85 -23.70 4.19
CA ILE A 135 -13.46 -25.02 4.03
C ILE A 135 -13.52 -25.33 2.55
N GLU A 136 -13.04 -26.51 2.15
CA GLU A 136 -13.19 -27.04 0.79
C GLU A 136 -14.37 -28.02 0.75
N TYR A 137 -15.25 -27.86 -0.23
CA TYR A 137 -16.31 -28.80 -0.51
C TYR A 137 -15.86 -29.82 -1.57
N ASP A 138 -15.84 -31.09 -1.18
CA ASP A 138 -15.51 -32.19 -2.08
C ASP A 138 -16.79 -32.73 -2.74
N LYS A 139 -16.94 -32.49 -4.05
CA LYS A 139 -18.11 -32.93 -4.83
C LYS A 139 -18.27 -34.45 -4.89
N GLN A 140 -17.17 -35.21 -4.84
CA GLN A 140 -17.20 -36.67 -4.95
C GLN A 140 -17.66 -37.32 -3.65
N SER A 141 -17.08 -36.90 -2.52
CA SER A 141 -17.43 -37.42 -1.21
C SER A 141 -18.64 -36.70 -0.57
N LYS A 142 -19.07 -35.56 -1.13
CA LYS A 142 -20.08 -34.66 -0.56
C LYS A 142 -19.75 -34.22 0.87
N THR A 143 -18.46 -34.06 1.17
CA THR A 143 -17.98 -33.67 2.50
C THR A 143 -17.30 -32.31 2.49
N TYR A 144 -17.31 -31.67 3.65
CA TYR A 144 -16.61 -30.41 3.90
C TYR A 144 -15.32 -30.70 4.68
N LYS A 145 -14.19 -30.22 4.17
CA LYS A 145 -12.88 -30.40 4.80
C LYS A 145 -12.26 -29.04 5.08
N GLU A 146 -11.83 -28.83 6.32
CA GLU A 146 -11.12 -27.62 6.69
C GLU A 146 -9.72 -27.62 6.05
N ILE A 147 -9.37 -26.53 5.37
CA ILE A 147 -8.04 -26.33 4.79
C ILE A 147 -7.14 -25.78 5.90
N LYS A 148 -6.28 -26.64 6.44
CA LYS A 148 -5.27 -26.19 7.40
C LYS A 148 -4.21 -25.38 6.67
N PRO A 149 -3.76 -24.24 7.23
CA PRO A 149 -2.67 -23.48 6.65
C PRO A 149 -1.44 -24.38 6.56
N VAL A 150 -0.86 -24.45 5.36
CA VAL A 150 0.39 -25.18 5.14
C VAL A 150 1.44 -24.39 5.90
N LYS A 151 1.87 -24.89 7.07
CA LYS A 151 3.04 -24.32 7.75
C LYS A 151 4.20 -24.41 6.77
N GLU A 152 4.53 -23.29 6.13
CA GLU A 152 5.78 -23.18 5.37
C GLU A 152 6.88 -23.62 6.33
N LYS A 153 7.50 -24.77 6.01
CA LYS A 153 8.76 -25.13 6.64
C LYS A 153 9.68 -23.97 6.32
N LYS A 154 9.92 -23.08 7.29
CA LYS A 154 10.97 -22.07 7.21
C LYS A 154 12.21 -22.81 6.75
N GLU A 155 12.55 -22.66 5.49
CA GLU A 155 13.80 -23.16 4.96
C GLU A 155 14.84 -22.41 5.79
N LYS A 156 15.49 -23.15 6.71
CA LYS A 156 16.56 -22.58 7.51
C LYS A 156 17.56 -22.09 6.48
N GLU A 157 17.61 -20.78 6.25
CA GLU A 157 18.73 -20.16 5.54
C GLU A 157 19.98 -20.81 6.11
N LYS A 158 20.68 -21.58 5.27
CA LYS A 158 22.00 -22.08 5.64
C LYS A 158 22.84 -20.83 5.79
N LYS A 159 22.88 -20.29 7.01
CA LYS A 159 23.85 -19.28 7.43
C LYS A 159 25.20 -19.86 7.00
N GLN A 160 25.73 -19.35 5.90
CA GLN A 160 27.03 -19.72 5.41
C GLN A 160 27.98 -19.29 6.53
N LYS A 161 28.35 -20.24 7.39
CA LYS A 161 29.27 -20.01 8.48
C LYS A 161 30.60 -19.69 7.80
N THR A 162 30.90 -18.41 7.59
CA THR A 162 32.27 -17.98 7.43
C THR A 162 32.98 -18.44 8.71
N PRO A 163 33.94 -19.39 8.62
CA PRO A 163 34.65 -19.82 9.81
C PRO A 163 35.38 -18.60 10.35
N GLY A 164 34.98 -18.11 11.54
CA GLY A 164 35.53 -16.88 12.13
C GLY A 164 37.06 -16.89 12.26
N GLY A 165 37.68 -18.08 12.22
CA GLY A 165 39.13 -18.24 12.15
C GLY A 165 39.78 -17.69 10.87
N LEU A 166 39.08 -17.66 9.73
CA LEU A 166 39.64 -17.16 8.47
C LEU A 166 39.70 -15.63 8.45
N LEU A 167 38.67 -14.96 9.00
CA LEU A 167 38.69 -13.50 9.18
C LEU A 167 39.73 -13.06 10.22
N LEU A 168 39.88 -13.81 11.32
CA LEU A 168 40.94 -13.56 12.30
C LEU A 168 42.33 -13.75 11.69
N GLY A 169 42.51 -14.79 10.85
CA GLY A 169 43.77 -15.02 10.14
C GLY A 169 44.15 -13.84 9.23
N ILE A 170 43.21 -13.32 8.43
CA ILE A 170 43.45 -12.17 7.54
C ILE A 170 43.78 -10.90 8.35
N LEU A 171 43.11 -10.67 9.49
CA LEU A 171 43.37 -9.53 10.37
C LEU A 171 44.75 -9.59 11.03
N LEU A 172 45.22 -10.78 11.42
CA LEU A 172 46.53 -10.93 12.04
C LEU A 172 47.67 -10.73 11.02
N ILE A 173 47.52 -11.25 9.80
CA ILE A 173 48.54 -11.10 8.74
C ILE A 173 48.68 -9.63 8.31
N SER A 174 47.57 -8.88 8.22
CA SER A 174 47.61 -7.45 7.90
C SER A 174 48.21 -6.61 9.03
N GLY A 175 47.90 -6.93 10.30
CA GLY A 175 48.49 -6.26 11.46
C GLY A 175 50.01 -6.43 11.56
N VAL A 176 50.52 -7.64 11.32
CA VAL A 176 51.96 -7.93 11.39
C VAL A 176 52.73 -7.25 10.26
N SER A 177 52.20 -7.26 9.03
CA SER A 177 52.84 -6.60 7.89
C SER A 177 52.85 -5.07 8.04
N GLY A 178 51.77 -4.47 8.56
CA GLY A 178 51.72 -3.05 8.91
C GLY A 178 52.72 -2.66 10.00
N PHE A 179 52.80 -3.44 11.08
CA PHE A 179 53.73 -3.17 12.19
C PHE A 179 55.20 -3.32 11.78
N TYR A 180 55.53 -4.33 10.96
CA TYR A 180 56.88 -4.52 10.45
C TYR A 180 57.31 -3.36 9.54
N THR A 181 56.42 -2.91 8.65
CA THR A 181 56.66 -1.76 7.76
C THR A 181 56.86 -0.47 8.56
N TRP A 182 56.03 -0.21 9.56
CA TRP A 182 56.16 0.95 10.45
C TRP A 182 57.48 0.93 11.23
N LYS A 183 57.86 -0.22 11.80
CA LYS A 183 59.12 -0.37 12.55
C LYS A 183 60.35 -0.17 11.65
N LYS A 184 60.30 -0.62 10.39
CA LYS A 184 61.36 -0.37 9.42
C LYS A 184 61.48 1.12 9.09
N ASN A 185 60.36 1.79 8.81
CA ASN A 185 60.35 3.21 8.46
C ASN A 185 60.84 4.12 9.61
N LYS A 186 60.59 3.74 10.86
CA LYS A 186 61.08 4.47 12.04
C LYS A 186 62.60 4.36 12.24
N LYS A 187 63.26 3.33 11.69
CA LYS A 187 64.72 3.19 11.73
C LYS A 187 65.43 4.00 10.64
N ASP A 188 64.80 4.21 9.48
CA ASP A 188 65.39 5.02 8.39
C ASP A 188 65.35 6.53 8.66
N HIS A 189 64.43 7.01 9.50
CA HIS A 189 64.33 8.43 9.88
C HIS A 189 65.06 8.78 11.19
N GLY A 190 65.98 7.91 11.62
CA GLY A 190 66.73 8.04 12.89
C GLY A 190 68.24 8.16 12.73
N GLN A 191 68.72 8.75 11.63
CA GLN A 191 70.09 9.25 11.47
C GLN A 191 70.06 10.72 11.06
#